data_AF-A0A7I7Q408-F1
#
_entry.id   AF-A0A7I7Q408-F1
#
_cell.length_a   1.000
_cell.length_b   1.000
_cell.length_c   1.000
_cell.angle_alpha   90.00
_cell.angle_beta   90.00
_cell.angle_gamma   90.00
#
_symmetry.space_group_name_H-M   'P 1'
#
loop_
_entity.id
_entity.type
_entity.pdbx_description
1 polymer ?
#
loop_
_entity_poly.entity_id
_entity_poly.type
_entity_poly.pdbx_seq_one_letter_code
_entity_poly.pdbx_strand_id
1 'polypeptide(L)'
;MRVVAAISVAALLCTMSLWGSGSAYANANQEQQACQLMDDPAGHDLGYQPAEYAFMVLRGTMTAVDARNVIALATQDFCPNHVMDLPASWR
;
A
#
# COMPACT_ATOMS: atom_id res chain seq x y z
N MET A 1 -16.28 16.89 -51.08
CA MET A 1 -17.09 17.11 -49.87
C MET A 1 -16.57 16.17 -48.78
N ARG A 2 -15.91 16.69 -47.74
CA ARG A 2 -15.44 15.92 -46.59
C ARG A 2 -16.09 16.53 -45.36
N VAL A 3 -17.02 15.82 -44.74
CA VAL A 3 -17.56 16.17 -43.44
C VAL A 3 -17.68 14.88 -42.66
N VAL A 4 -16.82 14.68 -41.67
CA VAL A 4 -17.15 13.83 -40.52
C VAL A 4 -16.65 14.55 -39.28
N ALA A 5 -17.62 14.83 -38.41
CA ALA A 5 -17.54 15.65 -37.22
C ALA A 5 -16.64 15.04 -36.14
N ALA A 6 -15.84 15.88 -35.47
CA ALA A 6 -15.16 15.52 -34.24
C ALA A 6 -16.12 15.73 -33.06
N ILE A 7 -16.42 14.65 -32.34
CA ILE A 7 -17.26 14.63 -31.15
C ILE A 7 -16.40 15.10 -29.96
N SER A 8 -16.80 16.20 -29.34
CA SER A 8 -16.22 16.73 -28.10
C SER A 8 -16.77 15.97 -26.88
N VAL A 9 -15.89 15.28 -26.14
CA VAL A 9 -16.23 14.61 -24.89
C VAL A 9 -15.64 15.39 -23.70
N ALA A 10 -16.57 16.06 -23.00
CA ALA A 10 -16.73 16.16 -21.55
C ALA A 10 -15.51 16.31 -20.61
N ALA A 11 -15.54 17.45 -19.90
CA ALA A 11 -15.52 17.58 -18.44
C ALA A 11 -14.44 16.85 -17.61
N LEU A 12 -13.57 17.64 -16.99
CA LEU A 12 -12.99 17.32 -15.68
C LEU A 12 -12.94 18.59 -14.83
N LEU A 13 -13.93 18.70 -13.95
CA LEU A 13 -13.92 19.55 -12.77
C LEU A 13 -12.95 18.93 -11.76
N CYS A 14 -11.81 19.56 -11.51
CA CYS A 14 -10.99 19.27 -10.33
C CYS A 14 -10.80 20.56 -9.54
N THR A 15 -11.83 20.93 -8.79
CA THR A 15 -11.70 21.86 -7.65
C THR A 15 -11.31 21.08 -6.41
N MET A 16 -10.46 21.73 -5.60
CA MET A 16 -10.03 21.41 -4.24
C MET A 16 -8.77 20.55 -4.09
N SER A 17 -7.67 21.24 -3.84
CA SER A 17 -6.64 20.73 -2.93
C SER A 17 -6.50 21.77 -1.81
N LEU A 18 -7.35 21.64 -0.80
CA LEU A 18 -7.18 22.31 0.49
C LEU A 18 -5.89 21.80 1.11
N TRP A 19 -5.08 22.73 1.61
CA TRP A 19 -3.92 22.49 2.45
C TRP A 19 -4.27 21.55 3.61
N GLY A 20 -3.97 20.26 3.44
CA GLY A 20 -3.85 19.31 4.52
C GLY A 20 -2.38 19.24 4.93
N SER A 21 -2.10 19.54 6.19
CA SER A 21 -0.80 19.34 6.83
C SER A 21 -0.40 17.87 6.71
N GLY A 22 0.29 17.54 5.63
CA GLY A 22 0.64 16.18 5.23
C GLY A 22 1.79 15.62 6.05
N SER A 23 1.52 15.25 7.29
CA SER A 23 2.31 14.25 8.03
C SER A 23 1.73 12.83 7.88
N ALA A 24 0.57 12.67 7.25
CA ALA A 24 -0.15 11.40 7.14
C ALA A 24 0.29 10.48 5.98
N TYR A 25 1.21 10.91 5.11
CA TYR A 25 1.59 10.17 3.89
C TYR A 25 3.09 9.92 3.73
N ALA A 26 3.92 10.26 4.72
CA ALA A 26 5.37 10.18 4.58
C ALA A 26 5.86 8.77 4.20
N ASN A 27 5.14 7.73 4.64
CA ASN A 27 5.49 6.33 4.37
C ASN A 27 4.44 5.58 3.53
N ALA A 28 3.47 6.26 2.91
CA ALA A 28 2.39 5.60 2.18
C ALA A 28 2.90 4.68 1.04
N ASN A 29 4.02 5.03 0.41
CA ASN A 29 4.65 4.16 -0.58
C ASN A 29 5.22 2.88 0.03
N GLN A 30 5.81 2.98 1.23
CA GLN A 30 6.34 1.83 1.97
C GLN A 30 5.21 0.95 2.50
N GLU A 31 4.12 1.54 2.97
CA GLU A 31 2.93 0.82 3.44
C GLU A 31 2.25 0.08 2.29
N GLN A 32 2.09 0.73 1.13
CA GLN A 32 1.59 0.07 -0.07
C GLN A 32 2.53 -1.06 -0.53
N GLN A 33 3.85 -0.87 -0.48
CA GLN A 33 4.82 -1.92 -0.77
C GLN A 33 4.73 -3.08 0.23
N ALA A 34 4.60 -2.80 1.52
CA ALA A 34 4.45 -3.82 2.55
C ALA A 34 3.19 -4.66 2.30
N CYS A 35 2.10 -4.01 1.92
CA CYS A 35 0.87 -4.66 1.53
C CYS A 35 1.06 -5.59 0.33
N GLN A 36 1.72 -5.12 -0.74
CA GLN A 36 2.06 -5.94 -1.90
C GLN A 36 2.93 -7.14 -1.56
N LEU A 37 3.84 -7.01 -0.60
CA LEU A 37 4.67 -8.12 -0.13
C LEU A 37 3.84 -9.14 0.66
N MET A 38 2.82 -8.72 1.42
CA MET A 38 1.94 -9.66 2.12
C MET A 38 1.08 -10.49 1.16
N ASP A 39 0.73 -9.93 0.01
CA ASP A 39 0.02 -10.62 -1.08
C ASP A 39 0.94 -11.41 -2.03
N ASP A 40 2.27 -11.34 -1.88
CA ASP A 40 3.22 -11.96 -2.81
C ASP A 40 3.20 -13.49 -2.70
N PRO A 41 2.82 -14.23 -3.77
CA PRO A 41 2.78 -15.68 -3.76
C PRO A 41 4.16 -16.31 -3.51
N ALA A 42 5.27 -15.61 -3.79
CA ALA A 42 6.60 -16.11 -3.49
C ALA A 42 6.79 -16.39 -2.00
N GLY A 43 6.15 -15.60 -1.11
CA GLY A 43 6.16 -15.86 0.33
C GLY A 43 5.49 -17.19 0.66
N HIS A 44 4.32 -17.45 0.06
CA HIS A 44 3.58 -18.70 0.23
C HIS A 44 4.33 -19.91 -0.32
N ASP A 45 4.92 -19.79 -1.52
CA ASP A 45 5.68 -20.87 -2.17
C ASP A 45 6.94 -21.25 -1.38
N LEU A 46 7.49 -20.30 -0.62
CA LEU A 46 8.60 -20.51 0.32
C LEU A 46 8.16 -20.99 1.71
N GLY A 47 6.85 -21.08 1.97
CA GLY A 47 6.27 -21.57 3.23
C GLY A 47 6.13 -20.53 4.33
N TYR A 48 6.25 -19.24 4.02
CA TYR A 48 6.12 -18.16 5.00
C TYR A 48 4.68 -17.68 5.16
N GLN A 49 4.37 -17.13 6.33
CA GLN A 49 3.12 -16.37 6.53
C GLN A 49 3.21 -14.98 5.87
N PRO A 50 2.10 -14.35 5.47
CA PRO A 50 2.09 -13.04 4.79
C PRO A 50 2.92 -11.97 5.52
N ALA A 51 2.65 -11.76 6.81
CA ALA A 51 3.36 -10.75 7.61
C ALA A 51 4.83 -11.10 7.85
N GLU A 52 5.15 -12.40 7.92
CA GLU A 52 6.51 -12.90 8.10
C GLU A 52 7.36 -12.63 6.86
N TYR A 53 6.84 -12.94 5.67
CA TYR A 53 7.52 -12.69 4.42
C TYR A 53 7.75 -11.19 4.18
N ALA A 54 6.70 -10.37 4.34
CA ALA A 54 6.83 -8.92 4.22
C ALA A 54 7.87 -8.37 5.20
N PHE A 55 7.88 -8.85 6.45
CA PHE A 55 8.86 -8.44 7.44
C PHE A 55 10.29 -8.78 7.00
N MET A 56 10.57 -10.02 6.60
CA MET A 56 11.92 -10.40 6.16
C MET A 56 12.43 -9.56 5.00
N VAL A 57 11.58 -9.29 4.00
CA VAL A 57 11.97 -8.48 2.83
C VAL A 57 12.27 -7.04 3.25
N LEU A 58 11.37 -6.40 4.01
CA LEU A 58 11.55 -5.01 4.45
C LEU A 58 12.77 -4.85 5.37
N ARG A 59 13.11 -5.87 6.19
CA ARG A 59 14.31 -5.86 7.04
C ARG A 59 15.63 -5.81 6.26
N GLY A 60 15.61 -6.05 4.95
CA GLY A 60 16.76 -5.81 4.08
C GLY A 60 17.12 -4.33 3.93
N THR A 61 16.18 -3.41 4.18
CA THR A 61 16.37 -1.96 3.93
C THR A 61 16.06 -1.07 5.13
N MET A 62 15.35 -1.58 6.15
CA MET A 62 14.98 -0.81 7.35
C MET A 62 15.09 -1.59 8.65
N THR A 63 14.90 -0.91 9.79
CA THR A 63 15.03 -1.54 11.11
C THR A 63 13.87 -2.50 11.43
N ALA A 64 14.04 -3.28 12.50
CA ALA A 64 13.00 -4.17 13.03
C ALA A 64 11.70 -3.46 13.34
N VAL A 65 11.85 -2.30 13.97
CA VAL A 65 10.73 -1.52 14.48
C VAL A 65 10.03 -0.84 13.32
N ASP A 66 10.79 -0.28 12.37
CA ASP A 66 10.21 0.38 11.20
C ASP A 66 9.45 -0.59 10.31
N ALA A 67 10.02 -1.76 9.99
CA ALA A 67 9.34 -2.78 9.18
C ALA A 67 8.03 -3.23 9.83
N ARG A 68 8.04 -3.46 11.15
CA ARG A 68 6.82 -3.78 11.90
C ARG A 68 5.77 -2.67 11.77
N ASN A 69 6.18 -1.42 12.03
CA ASN A 69 5.26 -0.28 12.02
C ASN A 69 4.66 -0.08 10.62
N VAL A 70 5.47 -0.15 9.57
CA VAL A 70 5.01 -0.05 8.17
C VAL A 70 4.02 -1.17 7.84
N ILE A 71 4.29 -2.42 8.24
CA ILE A 71 3.36 -3.53 8.01
C ILE A 71 2.05 -3.32 8.78
N ALA A 72 2.12 -2.94 10.06
CA ALA A 72 0.94 -2.71 10.89
C ALA A 72 0.06 -1.59 10.31
N LEU A 73 0.66 -0.50 9.85
CA LEU A 73 -0.05 0.60 9.17
C LEU A 73 -0.59 0.14 7.81
N ALA A 74 0.17 -0.62 7.03
CA ALA A 74 -0.28 -1.17 5.76
C ALA A 74 -1.56 -2.00 5.89
N THR A 75 -1.66 -2.83 6.94
CA THR A 75 -2.90 -3.60 7.20
C THR A 75 -4.08 -2.75 7.66
N GLN A 76 -3.86 -1.53 8.13
CA GLN A 76 -4.95 -0.62 8.49
C GLN A 76 -5.40 0.20 7.27
N ASP A 77 -4.44 0.63 6.45
CA ASP A 77 -4.67 1.65 5.43
C ASP A 77 -4.81 1.08 4.00
N PHE A 78 -4.17 -0.05 3.68
CA PHE A 78 -4.10 -0.59 2.32
C PHE A 78 -4.63 -2.02 2.18
N CYS A 79 -4.40 -2.91 3.15
CA CYS A 79 -4.90 -4.30 3.14
C CYS A 79 -5.51 -4.72 4.49
N PRO A 80 -6.73 -4.27 4.79
CA PRO A 80 -7.46 -4.69 6.00
C PRO A 80 -7.75 -6.19 6.08
N ASN A 81 -7.73 -6.91 4.95
CA ASN A 81 -7.84 -8.37 4.93
C ASN A 81 -6.68 -9.07 5.66
N HIS A 82 -5.52 -8.42 5.76
CA HIS A 82 -4.31 -8.98 6.35
C HIS A 82 -4.14 -8.71 7.85
N VAL A 83 -5.07 -7.98 8.49
CA VAL A 83 -4.96 -7.65 9.92
C VAL A 83 -4.87 -8.89 10.81
N MET A 84 -5.48 -10.00 10.39
CA MET A 84 -5.46 -11.27 11.13
C MET A 84 -4.18 -12.07 10.90
N ASP A 85 -3.40 -11.76 9.86
CA ASP A 85 -2.10 -12.36 9.59
C ASP A 85 -0.99 -11.73 10.43
N LEU A 86 -1.29 -10.63 11.13
CA LEU A 86 -0.35 -9.99 12.05
C LEU A 86 -0.17 -10.79 13.34
N PRO A 87 1.09 -10.89 13.84
CA PRO A 87 1.34 -11.32 15.20
C PRO A 87 0.48 -10.54 16.21
N ALA A 88 -0.02 -11.21 17.24
CA ALA A 88 -0.91 -10.59 18.23
C ALA A 88 -0.31 -9.35 18.92
N SER A 89 1.02 -9.24 18.99
CA SER A 89 1.70 -8.07 19.57
C SER A 89 1.87 -6.88 18.61
N TRP A 90 1.44 -7.03 17.35
CA TRP A 90 1.54 -6.00 16.30
C TRP A 90 0.18 -5.43 15.91
N ARG A 91 -0.90 -6.07 16.36
CA ARG A 91 -2.28 -5.60 16.23
C ARG A 91 -2.61 -4.53 17.25
#